data_AF-A0AAN8XZF2-F1
#
_entry.id   AF-A0AAN8XZF2-F1
#
_cell.length_a   1.000
_cell.length_b   1.000
_cell.length_c   1.000
_cell.angle_alpha   90.00
_cell.angle_beta   90.00
_cell.angle_gamma   90.00
#
_symmetry.space_group_name_H-M   'P 1'
#
loop_
_entity.id
_entity.type
_entity.pdbx_description
1 polymer ?
#
loop_
_entity_poly.entity_id
_entity_poly.type
_entity_poly.pdbx_seq_one_letter_code
_entity_poly.pdbx_strand_id
1 'polypeptide(L)'
;MKHFSHPHGLRSIEVPSENLTKSKTCFGCNLPLFGSCYTCSSCNFYLHKSCSHLPQSTQNKFHEQHALRLLYPPNCTTAPCHLCGTSCSPTFTYNCSLCDFNIHANCAHLYETKSRDDNEHHLLSFFKKKLNELKTANSEIDSVKTFINSLKDKMSGQADEEIRQLQEQVRQKEEAAALRQQENEMLLQQRRNNLFLQRMKNASDSIDFMGQIGSSSNYKIYRY
;
A
#
# COMPACT_ATOMS: atom_id res chain seq x y z
N MET A 1 -34.37 -26.23 25.05
CA MET A 1 -33.32 -27.12 25.61
C MET A 1 -32.84 -26.55 26.94
N LYS A 2 -32.71 -27.37 27.99
CA LYS A 2 -32.07 -26.95 29.25
C LYS A 2 -30.56 -27.20 29.13
N HIS A 3 -29.73 -26.26 29.59
CA HIS A 3 -28.28 -26.37 29.52
C HIS A 3 -27.66 -26.23 30.92
N PHE A 4 -26.66 -27.04 31.25
CA PHE A 4 -26.07 -27.06 32.61
C PHE A 4 -25.42 -25.74 33.02
N SER A 5 -24.98 -24.92 32.05
CA SER A 5 -24.33 -23.64 32.32
C SER A 5 -25.28 -22.44 32.36
N HIS A 6 -26.59 -22.65 32.20
CA HIS A 6 -27.56 -21.56 32.16
C HIS A 6 -28.94 -21.99 32.69
N PRO A 7 -29.54 -21.27 33.65
CA PRO A 7 -30.77 -21.73 34.33
C PRO A 7 -32.02 -21.74 33.43
N HIS A 8 -32.08 -20.85 32.42
CA HIS A 8 -33.22 -20.75 31.52
C HIS A 8 -33.14 -21.71 30.33
N GLY A 9 -34.30 -22.05 29.79
CA GLY A 9 -34.39 -22.79 28.53
C GLY A 9 -33.82 -21.99 27.35
N LEU A 10 -33.04 -22.65 26.52
CA LEU A 10 -32.50 -22.12 25.27
C LEU A 10 -33.38 -22.53 24.08
N ARG A 11 -33.55 -21.62 23.13
CA ARG A 11 -34.21 -21.85 21.83
C ARG A 11 -33.20 -21.79 20.68
N SER A 12 -33.44 -22.56 19.63
CA SER A 12 -32.60 -22.52 18.43
C SER A 12 -32.95 -21.29 17.61
N ILE A 13 -31.94 -20.66 17.02
CA ILE A 13 -32.07 -19.58 16.03
C ILE A 13 -31.08 -19.82 14.89
N GLU A 14 -31.32 -19.19 13.75
CA GLU A 14 -30.36 -19.09 12.65
C GLU A 14 -29.80 -17.66 12.62
N VAL A 15 -28.47 -17.55 12.63
CA VAL A 15 -27.77 -16.27 12.56
C VAL A 15 -27.15 -16.10 11.16
N PRO A 16 -27.57 -15.09 10.38
CA PRO A 16 -27.01 -14.84 9.06
C PRO A 16 -25.50 -14.58 9.11
N SER A 17 -24.80 -15.04 8.08
CA SER A 17 -23.35 -14.93 7.97
C SER A 17 -22.85 -13.51 7.64
N GLU A 18 -23.73 -12.55 7.37
CA GLU A 18 -23.36 -11.36 6.58
C GLU A 18 -22.85 -10.15 7.39
N ASN A 19 -22.70 -10.23 8.71
CA ASN A 19 -22.14 -9.10 9.48
C ASN A 19 -21.38 -9.54 10.74
N LEU A 20 -20.08 -9.85 10.58
CA LEU A 20 -19.20 -10.24 11.70
C LEU A 20 -19.07 -9.15 12.78
N THR A 21 -19.09 -7.88 12.39
CA THR A 21 -18.85 -6.72 13.28
C THR A 21 -19.96 -6.49 14.31
N LYS A 22 -21.16 -7.06 14.09
CA LYS A 22 -22.30 -7.01 15.02
C LYS A 22 -22.70 -8.38 15.56
N SER A 23 -21.94 -9.42 15.23
CA SER A 23 -22.30 -10.79 15.60
C SER A 23 -22.13 -11.01 17.11
N LYS A 24 -23.14 -11.63 17.72
CA LYS A 24 -23.11 -12.03 19.14
C LYS A 24 -22.04 -13.13 19.32
N THR A 25 -21.42 -13.17 20.48
CA THR A 25 -20.38 -14.16 20.81
C THR A 25 -20.95 -15.32 21.62
N CYS A 26 -20.40 -16.51 21.39
CA CYS A 26 -20.71 -17.71 22.15
C CYS A 26 -20.08 -17.64 23.54
N PHE A 27 -20.86 -17.92 24.60
CA PHE A 27 -20.35 -17.97 25.98
C PHE A 27 -19.41 -19.14 26.23
N GLY A 28 -19.49 -20.20 25.42
CA GLY A 28 -18.64 -21.37 25.55
C GLY A 28 -17.22 -21.14 25.04
N CYS A 29 -17.09 -20.64 23.81
CA CYS A 29 -15.79 -20.52 23.12
C CYS A 29 -15.34 -19.09 22.84
N ASN A 30 -16.15 -18.08 23.18
CA ASN A 30 -15.93 -16.66 22.88
C ASN A 30 -15.76 -16.31 21.40
N LEU A 31 -16.15 -17.21 20.50
CA LEU A 31 -16.13 -16.96 19.07
C LEU A 31 -17.46 -16.37 18.60
N PRO A 32 -17.46 -15.63 17.48
CA PRO A 32 -18.70 -15.10 16.93
C PRO A 32 -19.63 -16.20 16.42
N LEU A 33 -20.94 -15.96 16.50
CA LEU A 33 -21.98 -16.90 16.10
C LEU A 33 -22.36 -16.72 14.63
N PHE A 34 -22.42 -17.83 13.90
CA PHE A 34 -22.94 -17.91 12.54
C PHE A 34 -23.73 -19.21 12.38
N GLY A 35 -24.77 -19.18 11.54
CA GLY A 35 -25.67 -20.30 11.33
C GLY A 35 -26.44 -20.67 12.58
N SER A 36 -26.68 -21.97 12.74
CA SER A 36 -27.57 -22.49 13.76
C SER A 36 -26.98 -22.42 15.17
N CYS A 37 -27.63 -21.70 16.08
CA CYS A 37 -27.17 -21.53 17.45
C CYS A 37 -28.32 -21.52 18.46
N TYR A 38 -27.98 -21.56 19.75
CA TYR A 38 -28.92 -21.48 20.85
C TYR A 38 -28.84 -20.12 21.53
N THR A 39 -30.00 -19.54 21.84
CA THR A 39 -30.13 -18.28 22.60
C THR A 39 -31.12 -18.44 23.75
N CYS A 40 -30.89 -17.72 24.84
CA CYS A 40 -31.94 -17.45 25.82
C CYS A 40 -32.80 -16.27 25.33
N SER A 41 -34.11 -16.29 25.58
CA SER A 41 -34.99 -15.14 25.27
C SER A 41 -34.96 -14.06 26.35
N SER A 42 -34.63 -14.45 27.59
CA SER A 42 -34.64 -13.57 28.77
C SER A 42 -33.24 -13.06 29.14
N CYS A 43 -32.19 -13.62 28.56
CA CYS A 43 -30.79 -13.28 28.85
C CYS A 43 -30.02 -13.11 27.54
N ASN A 44 -28.99 -12.26 27.56
CA ASN A 44 -28.01 -12.15 26.47
C ASN A 44 -27.05 -13.35 26.45
N PHE A 45 -27.56 -14.56 26.54
CA PHE A 45 -26.79 -15.81 26.59
C PHE A 45 -26.91 -16.55 25.27
N TYR A 46 -25.77 -16.86 24.67
CA TYR A 46 -25.70 -17.50 23.36
C TYR A 46 -24.66 -18.63 23.35
N LEU A 47 -24.98 -19.72 22.65
CA LEU A 47 -24.08 -20.86 22.45
C LEU A 47 -24.16 -21.37 21.02
N HIS A 48 -23.02 -21.74 20.43
CA HIS A 48 -23.04 -22.63 19.26
C HIS A 48 -23.69 -23.96 19.64
N LYS A 49 -24.35 -24.63 18.68
CA LYS A 49 -24.86 -25.99 18.90
C LYS A 49 -23.77 -26.96 19.34
N SER A 50 -22.56 -26.84 18.79
CA SER A 50 -21.42 -27.65 19.24
C SER A 50 -21.04 -27.37 20.70
N CYS A 51 -20.98 -26.10 21.10
CA CYS A 51 -20.66 -25.70 22.47
C CYS A 51 -21.71 -26.17 23.49
N SER A 52 -22.97 -26.32 23.08
CA SER A 52 -24.02 -26.82 23.99
C SER A 52 -23.98 -28.33 24.23
N HIS A 53 -23.21 -29.07 23.43
CA HIS A 53 -23.05 -30.53 23.55
C HIS A 53 -21.65 -30.92 24.04
N LEU A 54 -20.88 -29.96 24.56
CA LEU A 54 -19.57 -30.25 25.13
C LEU A 54 -19.71 -31.23 26.31
N PRO A 55 -18.85 -32.27 26.37
CA PRO A 55 -18.91 -33.22 27.46
C PRO A 55 -18.47 -32.54 28.77
N GLN A 56 -19.14 -32.87 29.87
CA GLN A 56 -18.81 -32.31 31.19
C GLN A 56 -17.45 -32.80 31.74
N SER A 57 -16.94 -33.90 31.19
CA SER A 57 -15.63 -34.46 31.51
C SER A 57 -15.01 -35.01 30.24
N THR A 58 -13.72 -34.76 30.00
CA THR A 58 -13.00 -35.28 28.83
C THR A 58 -11.61 -35.76 29.20
N GLN A 59 -11.12 -36.79 28.51
CA GLN A 59 -9.72 -37.20 28.58
C GLN A 59 -9.00 -36.58 27.39
N ASN A 60 -8.06 -35.68 27.66
CA ASN A 60 -7.41 -34.90 26.63
C ASN A 60 -6.00 -35.45 26.36
N LYS A 61 -5.58 -35.50 25.09
CA LYS A 61 -4.27 -36.03 24.68
C LYS A 61 -3.06 -35.26 25.27
N PHE A 62 -3.25 -34.00 25.65
CA PHE A 62 -2.18 -33.21 26.30
C PHE A 62 -2.14 -33.43 27.82
N HIS A 63 -3.13 -34.12 28.38
CA HIS A 63 -3.24 -34.43 29.79
C HIS A 63 -3.98 -35.76 30.01
N GLU A 64 -3.35 -36.87 29.61
CA GLU A 64 -4.00 -38.19 29.61
C GLU A 64 -4.11 -38.82 31.00
N GLN A 65 -3.32 -38.32 31.96
CA GLN A 65 -3.20 -38.84 33.31
C GLN A 65 -4.50 -38.71 34.11
N HIS A 66 -5.25 -37.62 33.88
CA HIS A 66 -6.49 -37.35 34.60
C HIS A 66 -7.56 -36.81 33.65
N ALA A 67 -8.82 -37.18 33.90
CA ALA A 67 -9.93 -36.57 33.21
C ALA A 67 -10.08 -35.10 33.62
N LEU A 68 -10.29 -34.23 32.64
CA LEU A 68 -10.52 -32.80 32.84
C LEU A 68 -12.02 -32.55 33.00
N ARG A 69 -12.40 -31.72 33.98
CA ARG A 69 -13.80 -31.31 34.19
C ARG A 69 -14.08 -29.97 33.54
N LEU A 70 -15.25 -29.85 32.93
CA LEU A 70 -15.72 -28.62 32.32
C LEU A 70 -16.18 -27.63 33.40
N LEU A 71 -15.47 -26.52 33.49
CA LEU A 71 -15.82 -25.34 34.26
C LEU A 71 -16.47 -24.30 33.33
N TYR A 72 -17.42 -23.56 33.89
CA TYR A 72 -18.16 -22.50 33.22
C TYR A 72 -18.52 -21.40 34.23
N PRO A 73 -18.77 -20.16 33.78
CA PRO A 73 -19.13 -19.06 34.68
C PRO A 73 -20.32 -19.41 35.60
N PRO A 74 -20.30 -18.98 36.88
CA PRO A 74 -19.28 -18.13 37.52
C PRO A 74 -18.04 -18.89 38.03
N ASN A 75 -18.00 -20.22 37.91
CA ASN A 75 -16.96 -21.07 38.51
C ASN A 75 -15.76 -21.30 37.57
N CYS A 76 -15.57 -20.45 36.56
CA CYS A 76 -14.44 -20.55 35.65
C CYS A 76 -13.15 -20.06 36.32
N THR A 77 -12.04 -20.73 36.04
CA THR A 77 -10.71 -20.30 36.47
C THR A 77 -10.25 -19.04 35.72
N THR A 78 -9.55 -18.15 36.42
CA THR A 78 -8.82 -17.01 35.81
C THR A 78 -7.40 -17.39 35.39
N ALA A 79 -6.96 -18.60 35.69
CA ALA A 79 -5.67 -19.12 35.25
C ALA A 79 -5.57 -19.13 33.72
N PRO A 80 -4.36 -18.94 33.17
CA PRO A 80 -4.16 -19.01 31.73
C PRO A 80 -4.32 -20.44 31.21
N CYS A 81 -4.79 -20.54 29.97
CA CYS A 81 -4.82 -21.79 29.23
C CYS A 81 -3.41 -22.27 28.92
N HIS A 82 -3.13 -23.55 29.23
CA HIS A 82 -1.83 -24.17 29.02
C HIS A 82 -1.46 -24.33 27.54
N LEU A 83 -2.42 -24.19 26.61
CA LEU A 83 -2.18 -24.34 25.17
C LEU A 83 -1.98 -23.01 24.45
N CYS A 84 -2.72 -21.96 24.79
CA CYS A 84 -2.64 -20.68 24.08
C CYS A 84 -2.15 -19.51 24.95
N GLY A 85 -1.96 -19.73 26.26
CA GLY A 85 -1.46 -18.73 27.20
C GLY A 85 -2.45 -17.64 27.58
N THR A 86 -3.66 -17.60 27.01
CA THR A 86 -4.66 -16.57 27.32
C THR A 86 -5.58 -16.99 28.46
N SER A 87 -6.21 -16.00 29.14
CA SER A 87 -7.10 -16.24 30.28
C SER A 87 -8.27 -17.18 29.93
N CYS A 88 -8.56 -18.12 30.83
CA CYS A 88 -9.69 -19.06 30.71
C CYS A 88 -11.06 -18.42 31.01
N SER A 89 -11.10 -17.35 31.80
CA SER A 89 -12.32 -16.61 32.11
C SER A 89 -12.62 -15.55 31.02
N PRO A 90 -13.90 -15.35 30.62
CA PRO A 90 -15.14 -15.93 31.15
C PRO A 90 -15.68 -17.08 30.28
N THR A 91 -14.82 -17.96 29.77
CA THR A 91 -15.18 -18.99 28.77
C THR A 91 -15.27 -20.38 29.40
N PHE A 92 -15.79 -21.36 28.64
CA PHE A 92 -15.77 -22.75 29.10
C PHE A 92 -14.35 -23.29 29.09
N THR A 93 -13.97 -23.93 30.19
CA THR A 93 -12.58 -24.35 30.44
C THR A 93 -12.57 -25.77 31.00
N TYR A 94 -11.75 -26.64 30.44
CA TYR A 94 -11.44 -27.93 31.03
C TYR A 94 -10.31 -27.77 32.05
N ASN A 95 -10.56 -28.18 33.29
CA ASN A 95 -9.63 -28.11 34.40
C ASN A 95 -9.36 -29.50 35.00
N CYS A 96 -8.09 -29.77 35.30
CA CYS A 96 -7.70 -30.82 36.24
C CYS A 96 -7.35 -30.18 37.58
N SER A 97 -8.13 -30.46 38.62
CA SER A 97 -7.86 -29.95 39.96
C SER A 97 -6.62 -30.57 40.61
N LEU A 98 -6.20 -31.76 40.17
CA LEU A 98 -5.04 -32.47 40.72
C LEU A 98 -3.72 -31.90 40.21
N CYS A 99 -3.70 -31.42 38.97
CA CYS A 99 -2.49 -30.94 38.29
C CYS A 99 -2.51 -29.43 38.03
N ASP A 100 -3.58 -28.75 38.42
CA ASP A 100 -3.90 -27.36 38.02
C ASP A 100 -3.75 -27.12 36.50
N PHE A 101 -4.12 -28.14 35.71
CA PHE A 101 -4.03 -28.08 34.26
C PHE A 101 -5.32 -27.49 33.70
N ASN A 102 -5.19 -26.39 32.94
CA ASN A 102 -6.31 -25.59 32.46
C ASN A 102 -6.22 -25.41 30.94
N ILE A 103 -7.28 -25.75 30.20
CA ILE A 103 -7.37 -25.49 28.75
C ILE A 103 -8.76 -24.99 28.37
N HIS A 104 -8.87 -24.04 27.44
CA HIS A 104 -10.18 -23.65 26.90
C HIS A 104 -10.86 -24.87 26.27
N ALA A 105 -12.18 -24.99 26.39
CA ALA A 105 -12.94 -26.03 25.69
C ALA A 105 -12.69 -25.98 24.17
N ASN A 106 -12.53 -24.76 23.64
CA ASN A 106 -12.17 -24.53 22.26
C ASN A 106 -10.76 -25.05 21.90
N CYS A 107 -9.79 -24.85 22.80
CA CYS A 107 -8.43 -25.36 22.61
C CYS A 107 -8.39 -26.89 22.66
N ALA A 108 -9.11 -27.52 23.60
CA ALA A 108 -9.20 -28.98 23.67
C ALA A 108 -9.69 -29.59 22.34
N HIS A 109 -10.76 -29.01 21.78
CA HIS A 109 -11.36 -29.48 20.53
C HIS A 109 -10.47 -29.30 19.30
N LEU A 110 -9.74 -28.18 19.21
CA LEU A 110 -8.87 -27.87 18.07
C LEU A 110 -7.73 -28.86 17.88
N TYR A 111 -7.23 -29.44 18.97
CA TYR A 111 -6.09 -30.35 18.90
C TYR A 111 -6.48 -31.83 18.91
N GLU A 112 -7.72 -32.17 19.27
CA GLU A 112 -8.25 -33.54 19.15
C GLU A 112 -8.60 -33.93 17.71
N THR A 113 -8.90 -32.94 16.85
CA THR A 113 -9.45 -33.11 15.48
C THR A 113 -8.43 -33.41 14.37
N LYS A 114 -7.16 -33.72 14.68
CA LYS A 114 -6.19 -34.20 13.67
C LYS A 114 -6.54 -35.56 13.04
N SER A 115 -7.62 -36.24 13.44
CA SER A 115 -7.90 -37.62 12.99
C SER A 115 -9.36 -37.95 12.64
N ARG A 116 -10.25 -36.99 12.37
CA ARG A 116 -11.58 -37.31 11.85
C ARG A 116 -12.02 -36.30 10.80
N ASP A 117 -12.08 -36.79 9.56
CA ASP A 117 -13.00 -36.27 8.55
C ASP A 117 -14.42 -36.28 9.13
N ASP A 118 -15.21 -35.33 8.65
CA ASP A 118 -16.64 -35.13 8.85
C ASP A 118 -17.10 -34.15 9.95
N ASN A 119 -17.85 -33.16 9.43
CA ASN A 119 -18.72 -32.16 10.05
C ASN A 119 -18.11 -30.79 10.38
N GLU A 120 -18.50 -29.83 9.54
CA GLU A 120 -18.51 -28.37 9.70
C GLU A 120 -18.10 -27.84 11.09
N HIS A 121 -16.80 -27.79 11.35
CA HIS A 121 -16.29 -27.11 12.53
C HIS A 121 -16.39 -25.60 12.34
N HIS A 122 -17.20 -24.92 13.15
CA HIS A 122 -17.40 -23.47 13.12
C HIS A 122 -16.10 -22.67 13.20
N LEU A 123 -15.06 -23.20 13.85
CA LEU A 123 -13.71 -22.64 13.87
C LEU A 123 -13.03 -22.69 12.50
N LEU A 124 -13.03 -23.85 11.84
CA LEU A 124 -12.47 -24.00 10.49
C LEU A 124 -13.27 -23.16 9.50
N SER A 125 -14.60 -23.11 9.63
CA SER A 125 -15.45 -22.22 8.84
C SER A 125 -15.12 -20.74 9.10
N PHE A 126 -14.96 -20.33 10.36
CA PHE A 126 -14.56 -18.97 10.73
C PHE A 126 -13.18 -18.59 10.19
N PHE A 127 -12.17 -19.44 10.38
CA PHE A 127 -10.82 -19.22 9.87
C PHE A 127 -10.78 -19.25 8.34
N LYS A 128 -11.46 -20.20 7.69
CA LYS A 128 -11.56 -20.29 6.22
C LYS A 128 -12.23 -19.04 5.65
N LYS A 129 -13.29 -18.56 6.29
CA LYS A 129 -13.94 -17.30 5.91
C LYS A 129 -13.00 -16.11 6.09
N LYS A 130 -12.31 -16.00 7.23
CA LYS A 130 -11.32 -14.94 7.46
C LYS A 130 -10.16 -14.97 6.46
N LEU A 131 -9.68 -16.17 6.12
CA LEU A 131 -8.66 -16.35 5.09
C LEU A 131 -9.17 -15.92 3.71
N ASN A 132 -10.43 -16.19 3.38
CA ASN A 132 -11.02 -15.74 2.12
C ASN A 132 -11.21 -14.21 2.09
N GLU A 133 -11.68 -13.59 3.17
CA GLU A 133 -11.77 -12.12 3.30
C GLU A 133 -10.39 -11.47 3.11
N LEU A 134 -9.34 -12.02 3.75
CA LEU A 134 -7.96 -11.55 3.59
C LEU A 134 -7.44 -11.72 2.15
N LYS A 135 -7.78 -12.83 1.48
CA LYS A 135 -7.41 -13.06 0.08
C LYS A 135 -8.08 -12.04 -0.84
N THR A 136 -9.37 -11.75 -0.63
CA THR A 136 -10.09 -10.74 -1.43
C THR A 136 -9.49 -9.36 -1.23
N ALA A 137 -9.24 -8.94 0.01
CA ALA A 137 -8.60 -7.66 0.31
C ALA A 137 -7.21 -7.54 -0.32
N ASN A 138 -6.40 -8.61 -0.30
CA ASN A 138 -5.10 -8.61 -0.96
C ASN A 138 -5.23 -8.48 -2.49
N SER A 139 -6.22 -9.13 -3.12
CA SER A 139 -6.48 -8.99 -4.55
C SER A 139 -6.90 -7.57 -4.95
N GLU A 140 -7.67 -6.89 -4.11
CA GLU A 140 -8.04 -5.47 -4.31
C GLU A 140 -6.81 -4.57 -4.19
N ILE A 141 -5.96 -4.80 -3.18
CA ILE A 141 -4.70 -4.08 -2.99
C ILE A 141 -3.79 -4.25 -4.22
N ASP A 142 -3.65 -5.47 -4.75
CA ASP A 142 -2.80 -5.73 -5.90
C ASP A 142 -3.35 -5.09 -7.19
N SER A 143 -4.68 -5.00 -7.31
CA SER A 143 -5.34 -4.25 -8.39
C SER A 143 -5.03 -2.75 -8.28
N VAL A 144 -5.11 -2.17 -7.08
CA VAL A 144 -4.76 -0.77 -6.83
C VAL A 144 -3.27 -0.50 -7.10
N LYS A 145 -2.37 -1.38 -6.67
CA LYS A 145 -0.92 -1.27 -6.97
C LYS A 145 -0.67 -1.26 -8.48
N THR A 146 -1.33 -2.14 -9.21
CA THR A 146 -1.21 -2.23 -10.68
C THR A 146 -1.66 -0.92 -11.33
N PHE A 147 -2.78 -0.35 -10.86
CA PHE A 147 -3.26 0.95 -11.34
C PHE A 147 -2.28 2.09 -11.04
N ILE A 148 -1.73 2.15 -9.82
CA ILE A 148 -0.72 3.14 -9.44
C ILE A 148 0.51 3.07 -10.35
N ASN A 149 1.00 1.86 -10.64
CA ASN A 149 2.15 1.68 -11.53
C ASN A 149 1.83 2.15 -12.95
N SER A 150 0.65 1.81 -13.49
CA SER A 150 0.23 2.30 -14.80
C SER A 150 0.14 3.83 -14.86
N LEU A 151 -0.32 4.49 -13.80
CA LEU A 151 -0.33 5.96 -13.72
C LEU A 151 1.10 6.54 -13.69
N LYS A 152 2.02 5.92 -12.92
CA LYS A 152 3.43 6.35 -12.89
C LYS A 152 4.08 6.26 -14.27
N ASP A 153 3.87 5.16 -14.97
CA ASP A 153 4.45 4.95 -16.32
C ASP A 153 3.92 5.99 -17.32
N LYS A 154 2.62 6.30 -17.26
CA LYS A 154 2.02 7.35 -18.10
C LYS A 154 2.60 8.74 -17.81
N MET A 155 2.74 9.09 -16.53
CA MET A 155 3.33 10.37 -16.14
C MET A 155 4.81 10.49 -16.57
N SER A 156 5.59 9.42 -16.44
CA SER A 156 6.98 9.39 -16.91
C SER A 156 7.05 9.57 -18.42
N GLY A 157 6.23 8.83 -19.18
CA GLY A 157 6.24 8.92 -20.64
C GLY A 157 5.83 10.30 -21.18
N GLN A 158 4.87 10.97 -20.52
CA GLN A 158 4.50 12.35 -20.87
C GLN A 158 5.64 13.34 -20.58
N ALA A 159 6.29 13.23 -19.42
CA ALA A 159 7.42 14.09 -19.08
C ALA A 159 8.60 13.90 -20.03
N ASP A 160 8.94 12.66 -20.39
CA ASP A 160 10.02 12.35 -21.33
C ASP A 160 9.75 12.95 -22.73
N GLU A 161 8.49 12.93 -23.17
CA GLU A 161 8.11 13.48 -24.46
C GLU A 161 8.15 15.02 -24.47
N GLU A 162 7.66 15.68 -23.41
CA GLU A 162 7.78 17.13 -23.27
C GLU A 162 9.25 17.59 -23.23
N ILE A 163 10.11 16.86 -22.51
CA ILE A 163 11.55 17.15 -22.47
C ILE A 163 12.17 17.05 -23.85
N ARG A 164 11.85 15.99 -24.62
CA ARG A 164 12.34 15.82 -26.00
C ARG A 164 11.92 16.99 -26.90
N GLN A 165 10.67 17.43 -26.81
CA GLN A 165 10.17 18.56 -27.60
C GLN A 165 10.88 19.87 -27.24
N LEU A 166 11.09 20.13 -25.94
CA LEU A 166 11.81 21.32 -25.49
C LEU A 166 13.28 21.31 -25.92
N GLN A 167 13.96 20.17 -25.86
CA GLN A 167 15.34 20.03 -26.34
C GLN A 167 15.46 20.31 -27.83
N GLU A 168 14.51 19.83 -28.63
CA GLU A 168 14.45 20.12 -30.07
C GLU A 168 14.26 21.62 -30.34
N GLN A 169 13.35 22.28 -29.61
CA GLN A 169 13.15 23.73 -29.74
C GLN A 169 14.39 24.54 -29.35
N VAL A 170 15.12 24.11 -28.33
CA VAL A 170 16.38 24.75 -27.93
C VAL A 170 17.41 24.62 -29.05
N ARG A 171 17.61 23.41 -29.61
CA ARG A 171 18.55 23.19 -30.71
C ARG A 171 18.26 24.09 -31.91
N GLN A 172 16.99 24.15 -32.33
CA GLN A 172 16.58 25.01 -33.45
C GLN A 172 16.85 26.49 -33.20
N LYS A 173 16.66 26.95 -31.95
CA LYS A 173 16.96 28.34 -31.56
C LYS A 173 18.47 28.61 -31.53
N GLU A 174 19.28 27.66 -31.09
CA GLU A 174 20.74 27.77 -31.08
C GLU A 174 21.29 27.84 -32.51
N GLU A 175 20.81 26.98 -33.42
CA GLU A 175 21.17 27.01 -34.84
C GLU A 175 20.78 28.35 -35.51
N ALA A 176 19.56 28.83 -35.24
CA ALA A 176 19.10 30.13 -35.75
C ALA A 176 19.93 31.30 -35.19
N ALA A 177 20.33 31.24 -33.92
CA ALA A 177 21.18 32.24 -33.30
C ALA A 177 22.59 32.24 -33.91
N ALA A 178 23.18 31.06 -34.15
CA ALA A 178 24.47 30.92 -34.81
C ALA A 178 24.45 31.49 -36.24
N LEU A 179 23.39 31.21 -37.02
CA LEU A 179 23.24 31.76 -38.37
C LEU A 179 23.15 33.29 -38.36
N ARG A 180 22.33 33.85 -37.46
CA ARG A 180 22.24 35.32 -37.29
C ARG A 180 23.56 35.93 -36.86
N GLN A 181 24.34 35.26 -36.02
CA GLN A 181 25.66 35.71 -35.63
C GLN A 181 26.61 35.76 -36.83
N GLN A 182 26.61 34.71 -37.66
CA GLN A 182 27.42 34.65 -38.87
C GLN A 182 27.04 35.74 -39.88
N GLU A 183 25.75 36.02 -40.08
CA GLU A 183 25.27 37.13 -40.92
C GLU A 183 25.75 38.50 -40.41
N ASN A 184 25.64 38.73 -39.10
CA ASN A 184 26.09 39.97 -38.47
C ASN A 184 27.61 40.17 -38.63
N GLU A 185 28.41 39.10 -38.48
CA GLU A 185 29.86 39.14 -38.70
C GLU A 185 30.21 39.45 -40.16
N MET A 186 29.49 38.85 -41.12
CA MET A 186 29.67 39.11 -42.54
C MET A 186 29.37 40.57 -42.89
N LEU A 187 28.27 41.12 -42.36
CA LEU A 187 27.90 42.53 -42.53
C LEU A 187 28.95 43.49 -41.95
N LEU A 188 29.49 43.18 -40.77
CA LEU A 188 30.57 43.95 -40.15
C LEU A 188 31.84 43.92 -41.00
N GLN A 189 32.20 42.75 -41.54
CA GLN A 189 33.36 42.63 -42.42
C GLN A 189 33.17 43.42 -43.71
N GLN A 190 31.98 43.39 -44.31
CA GLN A 190 31.66 44.17 -45.50
C GLN A 190 31.76 45.68 -45.22
N ARG A 191 31.25 46.16 -44.08
CA ARG A 191 31.42 47.56 -43.66
C ARG A 191 32.89 47.95 -43.50
N ARG A 192 33.72 47.09 -42.90
CA ARG A 192 35.17 47.34 -42.76
C ARG A 192 35.86 47.47 -44.11
N ASN A 193 35.56 46.57 -45.04
CA ASN A 193 36.12 46.59 -46.40
C ASN A 193 35.72 47.88 -47.15
N ASN A 194 34.45 48.28 -47.07
CA ASN A 194 33.98 49.52 -47.69
C ASN A 194 34.68 50.76 -47.11
N LEU A 195 34.85 50.83 -45.78
CA LEU A 195 35.55 51.94 -45.13
C LEU A 195 37.03 52.00 -45.53
N PHE A 196 37.69 50.84 -45.66
CA PHE A 196 39.06 50.75 -46.15
C PHE A 196 39.21 51.26 -47.59
N LEU A 197 38.33 50.80 -48.49
CA LEU A 197 38.31 51.26 -49.88
C LEU A 197 38.07 52.77 -49.98
N GLN A 198 37.14 53.31 -49.18
CA GLN A 198 36.88 54.74 -49.13
C GLN A 198 38.11 55.54 -48.67
N ARG A 199 38.84 55.05 -47.66
CA ARG A 199 40.10 55.67 -47.21
C ARG A 199 41.17 55.66 -48.29
N MET A 200 41.33 54.55 -49.03
CA MET A 200 42.29 54.48 -50.13
C MET A 200 41.94 55.47 -51.26
N LYS A 201 40.66 55.59 -51.60
CA LYS A 201 40.21 56.55 -52.62
C LYS A 201 40.52 57.99 -52.21
N ASN A 202 40.18 58.37 -50.98
CA ASN A 202 40.47 59.72 -50.46
C ASN A 202 41.99 60.01 -50.44
N ALA A 203 42.83 59.02 -50.14
CA ALA A 203 44.28 59.16 -50.18
C ALA A 203 44.80 59.35 -51.61
N SER A 204 44.29 58.59 -52.58
CA SER A 204 44.60 58.77 -54.00
C SER A 204 44.25 60.18 -54.48
N ASP A 205 43.01 60.61 -54.21
CA ASP A 205 42.52 61.94 -54.61
C ASP A 205 43.39 63.06 -53.98
N SER A 206 43.88 62.86 -52.75
CA SER A 206 44.79 63.80 -52.06
C SER A 206 46.19 63.84 -52.69
N ILE A 207 46.71 62.70 -53.13
CA ILE A 207 48.00 62.61 -53.83
C ILE A 207 47.89 63.31 -55.19
N ASP A 208 46.81 63.07 -55.94
CA ASP A 208 46.57 63.71 -57.24
C ASP A 208 46.45 65.23 -57.10
N PHE A 209 45.77 65.72 -56.05
CA PHE A 209 45.68 67.15 -55.73
C PHE A 209 47.06 67.76 -55.41
N MET A 210 47.88 67.09 -54.59
CA MET A 210 49.25 67.54 -54.30
C MET A 210 50.15 67.52 -55.55
N GLY A 211 49.98 66.54 -56.44
CA GLY A 211 50.67 66.47 -57.73
C GLY A 211 50.31 67.62 -58.67
N GLN A 212 49.05 68.06 -58.68
CA GLN A 212 48.60 69.24 -59.43
C GLN A 212 49.18 70.55 -58.87
N ILE A 213 49.32 70.68 -57.55
CA ILE A 213 49.97 71.86 -56.93
C ILE A 213 51.47 71.90 -57.25
N GLY A 214 52.15 70.74 -57.19
CA GLY A 214 53.57 70.62 -57.54
C GLY A 214 53.88 70.95 -59.00
N SER A 215 52.92 70.73 -59.91
CA SER A 215 53.02 71.09 -61.33
C SER A 215 52.53 72.50 -61.67
N SER A 216 51.86 73.20 -60.73
CA SER A 216 51.43 74.60 -60.86
C SER A 216 52.41 75.62 -60.27
N SER A 217 53.60 75.18 -59.83
CA SER A 217 54.58 76.06 -59.19
C SER A 217 55.44 76.80 -60.21
N ASN A 218 54.99 78.00 -60.59
CA ASN A 218 55.82 79.09 -61.08
C ASN A 218 56.75 79.58 -59.95
N TYR A 219 57.81 78.82 -59.63
CA TYR A 219 58.87 79.31 -58.74
C TYR A 219 59.66 80.40 -59.49
N LYS A 220 59.34 81.67 -59.26
CA LYS A 220 60.25 82.79 -59.53
C LYS A 220 61.40 82.71 -58.52
N ILE A 221 62.53 82.17 -58.97
CA ILE A 221 63.81 82.32 -58.29
C ILE A 221 64.22 83.79 -58.44
N TYR A 222 64.12 84.57 -57.36
CA TYR A 222 64.83 85.84 -57.28
C TYR A 222 66.29 85.53 -56.94
N ARG A 223 67.18 85.65 -57.93
CA ARG A 223 68.62 85.80 -57.67
C ARG A 223 68.87 87.27 -57.35
N TYR A 224 69.39 87.53 -56.15
CA TYR A 224 70.17 88.74 -55.86
C TYR A 224 71.55 88.63 -56.49
#